data_AF-A0A2T4WB17-F1
#
_entry.id   AF-A0A2T4WB17-F1
#
_cell.length_a   1.000
_cell.length_b   1.000
_cell.length_c   1.000
_cell.angle_alpha   90.00
_cell.angle_beta   90.00
_cell.angle_gamma   90.00
#
_symmetry.space_group_name_H-M   'P 1'
#
loop_
_entity.id
_entity.type
_entity.pdbx_description
1 polymer ?
#
loop_
_entity_poly.entity_id
_entity_poly.type
_entity_poly.pdbx_seq_one_letter_code
_entity_poly.pdbx_strand_id
1 'polypeptide(L)' 'MKTAIYFDNAATTPIRNEVIEVMTDVLKNNFGNASSSHSFGRSSKSLIEKYR' A
#
# COMPACT_ATOMS: atom_id res chain seq x y z
N MET A 1 30.73 -12.00 2.00
CA MET A 1 29.51 -11.31 2.47
C MET A 1 28.71 -12.28 3.32
N LYS A 2 28.18 -11.84 4.47
CA LYS A 2 27.44 -12.70 5.39
C LYS A 2 25.97 -12.74 4.94
N THR A 3 25.43 -13.92 4.64
CA THR A 3 24.01 -14.08 4.32
C THR A 3 23.19 -13.88 5.60
N ALA A 4 22.33 -12.88 5.63
CA ALA A 4 21.36 -12.71 6.70
C ALA A 4 20.18 -13.67 6.47
N ILE A 5 19.79 -14.40 7.51
CA ILE A 5 18.64 -15.32 7.48
C ILE A 5 17.60 -14.79 8.46
N TYR A 6 16.37 -14.61 7.99
CA TYR A 6 15.27 -14.05 8.77
C TYR A 6 14.35 -15.17 9.26
N PHE A 7 14.35 -15.43 10.57
CA PHE A 7 13.53 -16.46 11.22
C PHE A 7 12.46 -15.90 12.16
N ASP A 8 12.17 -14.60 12.10
CA ASP A 8 11.23 -13.92 13.02
C ASP A 8 9.89 -13.54 12.36
N ASN A 9 9.38 -14.42 11.48
CA ASN A 9 8.11 -14.21 10.78
C ASN A 9 6.90 -14.13 11.73
N ALA A 10 7.05 -14.60 12.97
CA ALA A 10 6.01 -14.50 14.01
C ALA A 10 5.86 -13.07 14.55
N ALA A 11 6.92 -12.26 14.52
CA ALA A 11 6.86 -10.85 14.93
C ALA A 11 6.41 -9.93 13.78
N THR A 12 6.95 -10.13 12.57
CA THR A 12 6.56 -9.40 11.35
C THR A 12 7.10 -10.12 10.11
N THR A 13 6.69 -9.73 8.90
CA THR A 13 7.12 -10.37 7.66
C THR A 13 7.64 -9.35 6.65
N PRO A 14 8.64 -9.70 5.83
CA PRO A 14 9.01 -8.90 4.67
C PRO A 14 7.81 -8.70 3.74
N ILE A 15 7.58 -7.47 3.32
CA ILE A 15 6.54 -7.15 2.34
C ILE A 15 7.00 -7.70 0.98
N ARG A 16 6.09 -8.37 0.26
CA ARG A 16 6.37 -8.88 -1.09
C ARG A 16 6.59 -7.71 -2.05
N ASN A 17 7.47 -7.88 -3.05
CA ASN A 17 7.82 -6.82 -3.99
C ASN A 17 6.59 -6.24 -4.72
N GLU A 18 5.66 -7.10 -5.13
CA GLU A 18 4.42 -6.69 -5.80
C GLU A 18 3.53 -5.80 -4.90
N VAL A 19 3.55 -6.02 -3.58
CA VAL A 19 2.81 -5.18 -2.64
C VAL A 19 3.51 -3.83 -2.48
N ILE A 20 4.85 -3.80 -2.42
CA ILE A 20 5.62 -2.56 -2.36
C ILE A 20 5.35 -1.70 -3.61
N GLU A 21 5.35 -2.31 -4.78
CA GLU A 21 5.11 -1.62 -6.06
C GLU A 21 3.71 -0.99 -6.10
N VAL A 22 2.67 -1.76 -5.79
CA VAL A 22 1.28 -1.27 -5.78
C VAL A 22 1.11 -0.17 -4.73
N MET A 23 1.62 -0.37 -3.51
CA MET A 23 1.53 0.64 -2.46
C MET A 23 2.26 1.94 -2.85
N THR A 24 3.43 1.83 -3.48
CA THR A 24 4.18 3.00 -3.96
C THR A 24 3.43 3.74 -5.07
N ASP A 25 2.80 3.02 -5.99
CA ASP A 25 1.97 3.61 -7.05
C ASP A 25 0.78 4.38 -6.46
N VAL A 26 0.04 3.75 -5.54
CA VAL A 26 -1.11 4.37 -4.85
C VAL A 26 -0.69 5.62 -4.07
N LEU A 27 0.43 5.57 -3.35
CA LEU A 27 0.94 6.73 -2.61
C LEU A 27 1.31 7.91 -3.51
N LYS A 28 1.80 7.63 -4.74
CA LYS A 28 2.14 8.67 -5.72
C LYS A 28 0.92 9.23 -6.43
N ASN A 29 -0.02 8.37 -6.82
CA ASN A 29 -1.08 8.71 -7.77
C ASN A 29 -2.47 8.89 -7.14
N ASN A 30 -2.70 8.41 -5.92
CA ASN A 30 -3.99 8.43 -5.22
C ASN A 30 -3.89 9.07 -3.82
N PHE A 31 -3.23 10.22 -3.73
CA PHE A 31 -3.00 10.95 -2.48
C PHE A 31 -4.23 11.73 -1.94
N GLY A 32 -5.38 11.66 -2.63
CA GLY A 32 -6.60 12.35 -2.20
C GLY A 32 -7.15 11.78 -0.89
N ASN A 33 -7.61 12.65 0.01
CA ASN A 33 -8.34 12.21 1.20
C ASN A 33 -9.70 11.61 0.78
N ALA A 34 -9.94 10.33 1.09
CA ALA A 34 -11.15 9.60 0.73
C ALA A 34 -12.46 10.20 1.31
N SER A 35 -12.37 11.07 2.32
CA SER A 35 -13.54 11.79 2.86
C SER A 35 -13.90 13.04 2.06
N SER A 36 -13.03 13.52 1.16
CA SER A 36 -13.28 14.73 0.39
C SER A 36 -14.29 14.48 -0.74
N SER A 37 -15.16 15.46 -0.98
CA SER A 37 -16.20 15.39 -2.03
C SER A 37 -15.66 15.65 -3.43
N HIS A 38 -14.49 16.28 -3.60
CA HIS A 38 -13.88 16.57 -4.90
C HIS A 38 -13.30 15.32 -5.58
N SER A 39 -12.94 15.44 -6.87
CA SER A 39 -12.53 14.32 -7.73
C SER A 39 -11.44 13.43 -7.12
N PHE A 40 -10.35 14.02 -6.60
CA PHE A 40 -9.28 13.27 -5.97
C PHE A 40 -9.74 12.43 -4.77
N GLY A 41 -10.62 12.98 -3.91
CA GLY A 41 -11.15 12.23 -2.76
C GLY A 41 -12.07 11.10 -3.17
N ARG A 42 -12.94 11.34 -4.16
CA ARG A 42 -13.81 10.29 -4.72
C ARG A 42 -13.01 9.16 -5.37
N SER A 43 -11.89 9.47 -6.03
CA SER A 43 -10.98 8.46 -6.60
C SER A 43 -10.39 7.57 -5.52
N SER A 44 -9.82 8.14 -4.45
CA SER A 44 -9.26 7.38 -3.33
C SER A 44 -10.32 6.56 -2.59
N LYS A 45 -11.54 7.10 -2.42
CA LYS A 45 -12.67 6.34 -1.84
C LYS A 45 -13.03 5.14 -2.70
N SER A 46 -13.15 5.31 -4.01
CA SER A 46 -13.43 4.21 -4.95
C SER A 46 -12.37 3.11 -4.88
N LEU A 47 -11.09 3.50 -4.76
CA LEU A 47 -9.98 2.55 -4.63
C LEU A 47 -10.10 1.71 -3.35
N ILE A 48 -10.41 2.33 -2.20
CA ILE A 48 -10.60 1.63 -0.93
C ILE A 48 -11.77 0.65 -1.04
N GLU A 49 -12.93 1.09 -1.53
CA GLU A 49 -14.13 0.23 -1.62
C GLU A 49 -13.96 -0.92 -2.61
N LYS A 50 -13.10 -0.77 -3.64
CA LYS A 50 -12.83 -1.84 -4.62
C LYS A 50 -12.07 -3.03 -4.03
N TYR A 51 -11.23 -2.81 -3.02
CA TYR A 51 -10.32 -3.82 -2.46
C TYR A 51 -10.62 -4.16 -0.99
N ARG A 52 -11.76 -3.72 -0.48
CA ARG A 52 -12.27 -4.04 0.86
C ARG A 52 -12.94 -5.41 0.87
#